data_AF-A0A439CV49-F1
#
_entry.id   AF-A0A439CV49-F1
#
_cell.length_a   1.000
_cell.length_b   1.000
_cell.length_c   1.000
_cell.angle_alpha   90.00
_cell.angle_beta   90.00
_cell.angle_gamma   90.00
#
_symmetry.space_group_name_H-M   'P 1'
#
loop_
_entity.id
_entity.type
_entity.pdbx_description
1 polymer ?
#
loop_
_entity_poly.entity_id
_entity_poly.type
_entity_poly.pdbx_seq_one_letter_code
_entity_poly.pdbx_strand_id
1 'polypeptide(L)'
;MAPSAPFNPPAADLPNKPSVPEWVPPPVTQQKENFAQLKSIDLSLLDSDDPAIVDKLIQDVKVAIRDDGFLFLENYGVSLEQARQNEVATQLHRQFSLAQYLYNNISEADKERLLFSPEKGRHRGVPDGIEQFNWYKPDWEDSKRIPTCLQPFMDEIEAFCNYLTKSVNRRLLTLFSRVLELPDDYLWENVQSHGSPTGEGYFRHALFRPVEKSTEEASKGLRMHGHTDFGLTTLLFSVPISCLQIWGRDEKWYYIVSGGHFKATRHRVFKPPVDQLQSERLSLVLFNSSVGDMPMSPATDSPLIQREGCIEEQGIYKEYKKQMASGRPVPTNRQWREIQISTATDPTDTTHNRVGVHQVVIDGQIMHQREYLGMKVVLPV
;
A
#
# COMPACT_ATOMS: atom_id res chain seq x y z
N MET A 1 -25.35 -12.50 7.90
CA MET A 1 -25.38 -11.00 8.02
C MET A 1 -25.91 -10.47 6.70
N ALA A 2 -26.50 -9.26 6.62
CA ALA A 2 -26.89 -8.73 5.32
C ALA A 2 -25.64 -8.59 4.42
N PRO A 3 -25.69 -9.01 3.14
CA PRO A 3 -24.56 -8.87 2.23
C PRO A 3 -24.10 -7.42 2.12
N SER A 4 -22.79 -7.23 2.02
CA SER A 4 -22.21 -5.91 1.87
C SER A 4 -22.64 -5.30 0.54
N ALA A 5 -23.22 -4.10 0.58
CA ALA A 5 -23.63 -3.40 -0.62
C ALA A 5 -22.40 -3.12 -1.51
N PRO A 6 -22.48 -3.32 -2.83
CA PRO A 6 -21.41 -2.94 -3.75
C PRO A 6 -21.22 -1.42 -3.77
N PHE A 7 -20.04 -0.98 -4.20
CA PHE A 7 -19.75 0.43 -4.40
C PHE A 7 -20.69 1.02 -5.45
N ASN A 8 -21.34 2.12 -5.08
CA ASN A 8 -22.18 2.90 -5.97
C ASN A 8 -21.57 4.31 -6.09
N PRO A 9 -20.79 4.60 -7.15
CA PRO A 9 -20.10 5.87 -7.29
C PRO A 9 -21.10 7.02 -7.54
N PRO A 10 -20.74 8.26 -7.17
CA PRO A 10 -21.40 9.44 -7.69
C PRO A 10 -21.36 9.49 -9.22
N ALA A 11 -22.31 10.22 -9.82
CA ALA A 11 -22.36 10.39 -11.26
C ALA A 11 -21.11 11.15 -11.78
N ALA A 12 -20.46 10.59 -12.81
CA ALA A 12 -19.27 11.17 -13.43
C ALA A 12 -19.57 12.39 -14.32
N ASP A 13 -20.83 12.58 -14.70
CA ASP A 13 -21.34 13.57 -15.67
C ASP A 13 -22.23 14.65 -15.02
N LEU A 14 -22.06 14.89 -13.70
CA LEU A 14 -22.77 15.99 -13.02
C LEU A 14 -22.47 17.35 -13.69
N PRO A 15 -23.43 18.28 -13.70
CA PRO A 15 -23.23 19.62 -14.28
C PRO A 15 -21.97 20.30 -13.71
N ASN A 16 -21.18 20.90 -14.60
CA ASN A 16 -19.91 21.60 -14.30
C ASN A 16 -18.68 20.71 -14.01
N LYS A 17 -18.79 19.37 -14.08
CA LYS A 17 -17.60 18.51 -14.09
C LYS A 17 -16.90 18.57 -15.47
N PRO A 18 -15.58 18.83 -15.52
CA PRO A 18 -14.83 18.72 -16.76
C PRO A 18 -14.87 17.30 -17.33
N SER A 19 -14.76 17.18 -18.66
CA SER A 19 -14.56 15.87 -19.31
C SER A 19 -13.19 15.32 -18.96
N VAL A 20 -13.13 14.04 -18.60
CA VAL A 20 -11.90 13.34 -18.24
C VAL A 20 -11.68 12.20 -19.23
N PRO A 21 -10.54 12.17 -19.95
CA PRO A 21 -10.20 11.05 -20.82
C PRO A 21 -10.13 9.74 -20.03
N GLU A 22 -10.60 8.66 -20.65
CA GLU A 22 -10.54 7.33 -20.05
C GLU A 22 -9.09 6.84 -19.98
N TRP A 23 -8.71 6.30 -18.83
CA TRP A 23 -7.43 5.61 -18.68
C TRP A 23 -7.47 4.27 -19.40
N VAL A 24 -6.57 4.10 -20.37
CA VAL A 24 -6.39 2.84 -21.08
C VAL A 24 -5.32 2.00 -20.36
N PRO A 25 -5.67 0.80 -19.85
CA PRO A 25 -4.69 -0.07 -19.22
C PRO A 25 -3.56 -0.46 -20.19
N PRO A 26 -2.29 -0.41 -19.76
CA PRO A 26 -1.18 -0.92 -20.56
C PRO A 26 -1.30 -2.43 -20.87
N PRO A 27 -0.60 -2.96 -21.89
CA PRO A 27 -0.60 -4.38 -22.17
C PRO A 27 0.07 -5.19 -21.05
N VAL A 28 -0.51 -6.35 -20.71
CA VAL A 28 0.07 -7.32 -19.76
C VAL A 28 1.37 -7.86 -20.31
N THR A 29 2.38 -8.04 -19.44
CA THR A 29 3.67 -8.60 -19.84
C THR A 29 3.56 -10.03 -20.38
N GLN A 30 4.39 -10.32 -21.38
CA GLN A 30 4.58 -11.66 -21.93
C GLN A 30 5.53 -12.51 -21.08
N GLN A 31 6.27 -11.91 -20.14
CA GLN A 31 7.11 -12.66 -19.21
C GLN A 31 6.25 -13.51 -18.25
N LYS A 32 6.56 -14.80 -18.13
CA LYS A 32 5.88 -15.74 -17.22
C LYS A 32 6.75 -16.23 -16.05
N GLU A 33 8.05 -16.04 -16.15
CA GLU A 33 9.06 -16.46 -15.17
C GLU A 33 9.12 -15.51 -13.96
N ASN A 34 9.48 -16.03 -12.79
CA ASN A 34 9.76 -15.28 -11.55
C ASN A 34 8.58 -14.48 -10.97
N PHE A 35 7.35 -14.96 -11.14
CA PHE A 35 6.18 -14.42 -10.46
C PHE A 35 5.83 -15.24 -9.21
N ALA A 36 5.49 -14.56 -8.12
CA ALA A 36 4.99 -15.24 -6.93
C ALA A 36 3.57 -15.75 -7.16
N GLN A 37 3.26 -16.94 -6.65
CA GLN A 37 1.89 -17.45 -6.57
C GLN A 37 1.31 -17.03 -5.23
N LEU A 38 0.36 -16.11 -5.26
CA LEU A 38 -0.33 -15.63 -4.08
C LEU A 38 -1.75 -16.17 -4.06
N LYS A 39 -2.29 -16.36 -2.85
CA LYS A 39 -3.68 -16.78 -2.68
C LYS A 39 -4.63 -15.61 -2.94
N SER A 40 -5.69 -15.91 -3.68
CA SER A 40 -6.87 -15.06 -3.77
C SER A 40 -7.83 -15.37 -2.62
N ILE A 41 -8.43 -14.30 -2.09
CA ILE A 41 -9.46 -14.34 -1.07
C ILE A 41 -10.69 -13.64 -1.64
N ASP A 42 -11.77 -14.40 -1.78
CA ASP A 42 -13.09 -13.86 -2.10
C ASP A 42 -13.68 -13.25 -0.82
N LEU A 43 -13.72 -11.92 -0.79
CA LEU A 43 -14.20 -11.18 0.40
C LEU A 43 -15.72 -11.29 0.58
N SER A 44 -16.48 -11.65 -0.46
CA SER A 44 -17.93 -11.83 -0.36
C SER A 44 -18.31 -13.07 0.44
N LEU A 45 -17.41 -14.05 0.57
CA LEU A 45 -17.64 -15.25 1.38
C LEU A 45 -17.79 -14.94 2.89
N LEU A 46 -17.31 -13.78 3.35
CA LEU A 46 -17.54 -13.32 4.73
C LEU A 46 -19.02 -13.02 5.02
N ASP A 47 -19.78 -12.67 3.98
CA ASP A 47 -21.19 -12.32 4.09
C ASP A 47 -22.12 -13.56 4.06
N SER A 48 -21.55 -14.76 3.90
CA SER A 48 -22.29 -16.04 3.89
C SER A 48 -23.04 -16.27 5.21
N ASP A 49 -24.28 -16.74 5.11
CA ASP A 49 -25.06 -17.19 6.28
C ASP A 49 -24.69 -18.63 6.71
N ASP A 50 -23.93 -19.38 5.89
CA ASP A 50 -23.35 -20.67 6.27
C ASP A 50 -22.04 -20.46 7.05
N PRO A 51 -21.99 -20.80 8.36
CA PRO A 51 -20.79 -20.66 9.17
C PRO A 51 -19.59 -21.47 8.66
N ALA A 52 -19.82 -22.62 8.01
CA ALA A 52 -18.72 -23.46 7.52
C ALA A 52 -17.95 -22.78 6.37
N ILE A 53 -18.63 -21.99 5.54
CA ILE A 53 -18.00 -21.19 4.48
C ILE A 53 -17.12 -20.11 5.10
N VAL A 54 -17.66 -19.40 6.10
CA VAL A 54 -16.96 -18.33 6.80
C VAL A 54 -15.76 -18.86 7.58
N ASP A 55 -15.90 -20.01 8.25
CA ASP A 55 -14.81 -20.66 8.99
C ASP A 55 -13.69 -21.10 8.06
N LYS A 56 -14.03 -21.68 6.90
CA LYS A 56 -13.05 -22.02 5.87
C LYS A 56 -12.29 -20.79 5.38
N LEU A 57 -12.99 -19.70 5.10
CA LEU A 57 -12.39 -18.42 4.71
C LEU A 57 -11.40 -17.93 5.77
N ILE A 58 -11.78 -17.98 7.06
CA ILE A 58 -10.89 -17.59 8.17
C ILE A 58 -9.62 -18.46 8.20
N GLN A 59 -9.75 -19.77 8.00
CA GLN A 59 -8.58 -20.67 7.95
C GLN A 59 -7.68 -20.39 6.75
N ASP A 60 -8.26 -20.18 5.58
CA ASP A 60 -7.52 -19.85 4.36
C ASP A 60 -6.73 -18.54 4.53
N VAL A 61 -7.36 -17.52 5.13
CA VAL A 61 -6.73 -16.23 5.48
C VAL A 61 -5.63 -16.42 6.54
N LYS A 62 -5.85 -17.23 7.59
CA LYS A 62 -4.83 -17.52 8.61
C LYS A 62 -3.55 -18.10 7.97
N VAL A 63 -3.71 -19.04 7.05
CA VAL A 63 -2.58 -19.64 6.33
C VAL A 63 -1.92 -18.61 5.41
N ALA A 64 -2.70 -17.88 4.63
CA ALA A 64 -2.19 -16.91 3.66
C ALA A 64 -1.42 -15.74 4.32
N ILE A 65 -1.89 -15.23 5.46
CA ILE A 65 -1.18 -14.19 6.23
C ILE A 65 0.16 -14.71 6.77
N ARG A 66 0.16 -15.92 7.32
CA ARG A 66 1.38 -16.53 7.87
C ARG A 66 2.40 -16.82 6.76
N ASP A 67 1.90 -17.28 5.61
CA ASP A 67 2.74 -17.86 4.58
C ASP A 67 3.18 -16.86 3.52
N ASP A 68 2.27 -16.05 3.03
CA ASP A 68 2.46 -15.20 1.85
C ASP A 68 2.63 -13.72 2.25
N GLY A 69 1.87 -13.28 3.27
CA GLY A 69 1.90 -11.89 3.73
C GLY A 69 1.28 -10.87 2.78
N PHE A 70 0.81 -11.33 1.63
CA PHE A 70 0.00 -10.63 0.63
C PHE A 70 -1.24 -11.45 0.32
N LEU A 71 -2.35 -10.77 0.05
CA LEU A 71 -3.58 -11.39 -0.47
C LEU A 71 -4.02 -10.67 -1.73
N PHE A 72 -4.50 -11.44 -2.71
CA PHE A 72 -5.38 -10.92 -3.73
C PHE A 72 -6.80 -10.89 -3.20
N LEU A 73 -7.50 -9.77 -3.39
CA LEU A 73 -8.89 -9.64 -2.98
C LEU A 73 -9.80 -9.66 -4.20
N GLU A 74 -10.77 -10.55 -4.15
CA GLU A 74 -11.81 -10.70 -5.16
C GLU A 74 -13.17 -10.34 -4.53
N ASN A 75 -14.13 -9.94 -5.36
CA ASN A 75 -15.51 -9.68 -4.96
C ASN A 75 -15.64 -8.73 -3.74
N TYR A 76 -14.73 -7.76 -3.64
CA TYR A 76 -14.74 -6.74 -2.58
C TYR A 76 -15.75 -5.60 -2.85
N GLY A 77 -16.50 -5.69 -3.95
CA GLY A 77 -17.65 -4.85 -4.27
C GLY A 77 -17.34 -3.58 -5.06
N VAL A 78 -16.11 -3.37 -5.53
CA VAL A 78 -15.82 -2.42 -6.62
C VAL A 78 -15.82 -3.18 -7.92
N SER A 79 -16.66 -2.79 -8.88
CA SER A 79 -16.75 -3.51 -10.16
C SER A 79 -15.53 -3.22 -11.04
N LEU A 80 -14.88 -4.28 -11.51
CA LEU A 80 -13.88 -4.25 -12.58
C LEU A 80 -14.50 -4.41 -13.98
N GLU A 81 -15.82 -4.56 -14.06
CA GLU A 81 -16.53 -4.77 -15.33
C GLU A 81 -17.92 -4.16 -15.18
N GLN A 82 -18.16 -3.02 -15.84
CA GLN A 82 -19.50 -2.72 -16.32
C GLN A 82 -19.43 -2.82 -17.84
N ALA A 83 -19.88 -3.96 -18.36
CA ALA A 83 -20.25 -4.08 -19.75
C ALA A 83 -21.46 -3.17 -20.02
N ARG A 84 -21.23 -1.88 -20.24
CA ARG A 84 -22.10 -1.12 -21.13
C ARG A 84 -21.63 -1.41 -22.53
N GLN A 85 -22.55 -1.90 -23.33
CA GLN A 85 -22.37 -2.25 -24.73
C GLN A 85 -21.56 -1.15 -25.43
N ASN A 86 -20.28 -1.44 -25.65
CA ASN A 86 -19.26 -0.67 -26.40
C ASN A 86 -18.43 0.43 -25.70
N GLU A 87 -18.48 0.62 -24.37
CA GLU A 87 -17.50 1.45 -23.62
C GLU A 87 -17.27 0.85 -22.22
N VAL A 88 -16.05 0.39 -21.91
CA VAL A 88 -15.72 -0.37 -20.68
C VAL A 88 -14.94 0.49 -19.68
N ALA A 89 -15.54 1.61 -19.26
CA ALA A 89 -15.04 2.35 -18.11
C ALA A 89 -15.56 1.70 -16.81
N THR A 90 -14.67 0.99 -16.11
CA THR A 90 -14.97 0.34 -14.83
C THR A 90 -14.93 1.38 -13.70
N GLN A 91 -15.60 1.10 -12.56
CA GLN A 91 -15.55 2.00 -11.38
C GLN A 91 -14.11 2.27 -10.93
N LEU A 92 -13.24 1.26 -11.04
CA LEU A 92 -11.82 1.41 -10.73
C LEU A 92 -11.07 2.19 -11.83
N HIS A 93 -11.32 1.92 -13.11
CA HIS A 93 -10.70 2.65 -14.22
C HIS A 93 -11.05 4.14 -14.18
N ARG A 94 -12.24 4.50 -13.68
CA ARG A 94 -12.59 5.90 -13.44
C ARG A 94 -11.62 6.57 -12.47
N GLN A 95 -11.23 5.90 -11.38
CA GLN A 95 -10.25 6.44 -10.43
C GLN A 95 -8.86 6.57 -11.06
N PHE A 96 -8.46 5.61 -11.91
CA PHE A 96 -7.23 5.73 -12.70
C PHE A 96 -7.30 6.89 -13.71
N SER A 97 -8.47 7.14 -14.31
CA SER A 97 -8.69 8.25 -15.22
C SER A 97 -8.53 9.59 -14.51
N LEU A 98 -9.07 9.74 -13.30
CA LEU A 98 -8.88 10.92 -12.46
C LEU A 98 -7.41 11.11 -12.05
N ALA A 99 -6.72 10.01 -11.72
CA ALA A 99 -5.30 10.06 -11.39
C ALA A 99 -4.44 10.46 -12.58
N GLN A 100 -4.69 9.92 -13.78
CA GLN A 100 -4.00 10.33 -15.00
C GLN A 100 -4.33 11.79 -15.36
N TYR A 101 -5.59 12.19 -15.21
CA TYR A 101 -6.04 13.56 -15.44
C TYR A 101 -5.27 14.57 -14.56
N LEU A 102 -5.03 14.24 -13.29
CA LEU A 102 -4.19 15.05 -12.40
C LEU A 102 -2.82 15.31 -13.02
N TYR A 103 -2.07 14.26 -13.36
CA TYR A 103 -0.70 14.40 -13.85
C TYR A 103 -0.61 15.14 -15.18
N ASN A 104 -1.67 15.02 -16.01
CA ASN A 104 -1.74 15.71 -17.30
C ASN A 104 -2.18 17.18 -17.20
N ASN A 105 -2.84 17.59 -16.12
CA ASN A 105 -3.50 18.90 -16.02
C ASN A 105 -3.08 19.75 -14.80
N ILE A 106 -2.23 19.23 -13.90
CA ILE A 106 -1.73 20.02 -12.77
C ILE A 106 -0.90 21.21 -13.28
N SER A 107 -1.30 22.42 -12.88
CA SER A 107 -0.64 23.66 -13.30
C SER A 107 0.67 23.90 -12.54
N GLU A 108 1.60 24.67 -13.13
CA GLU A 108 2.84 25.07 -12.43
C GLU A 108 2.55 25.83 -11.12
N ALA A 109 1.49 26.65 -11.08
CA ALA A 109 1.06 27.35 -9.87
C ALA A 109 0.61 26.37 -8.77
N ASP A 110 -0.12 25.30 -9.15
CA ASP A 110 -0.48 24.24 -8.20
C ASP A 110 0.75 23.44 -7.77
N LYS A 111 1.70 23.19 -8.68
CA LYS A 111 2.95 22.49 -8.35
C LYS A 111 3.76 23.27 -7.31
N GLU A 112 3.92 24.57 -7.52
CA GLU A 112 4.60 25.46 -6.57
C GLU A 112 3.87 25.51 -5.23
N ARG A 113 2.56 25.77 -5.24
CA ARG A 113 1.72 25.87 -4.03
C ARG A 113 1.72 24.60 -3.20
N LEU A 114 1.70 23.44 -3.85
CA LEU A 114 1.58 22.13 -3.21
C LEU A 114 2.95 21.47 -2.97
N LEU A 115 4.05 22.15 -3.34
CA LEU A 115 5.40 21.58 -3.31
C LEU A 115 5.51 20.27 -4.11
N PHE A 116 4.68 20.13 -5.14
CA PHE A 116 4.66 18.98 -6.02
C PHE A 116 5.79 19.14 -7.05
N SER A 117 6.93 18.50 -6.81
CA SER A 117 8.14 18.61 -7.64
C SER A 117 8.49 17.27 -8.30
N PRO A 118 7.97 16.97 -9.51
CA PRO A 118 8.28 15.75 -10.26
C PRO A 118 9.76 15.49 -10.47
N GLU A 119 10.51 16.54 -10.79
CA GLU A 119 11.92 16.44 -11.21
C GLU A 119 12.88 16.22 -10.05
N LYS A 120 12.45 16.53 -8.82
CA LYS A 120 13.29 16.44 -7.62
C LYS A 120 12.97 15.22 -6.76
N GLY A 121 12.00 14.38 -7.15
CA GLY A 121 11.57 13.21 -6.36
C GLY A 121 11.33 13.55 -4.87
N ARG A 122 11.40 12.53 -4.01
CA ARG A 122 11.46 12.75 -2.54
C ARG A 122 12.83 13.27 -2.07
N HIS A 123 13.87 13.14 -2.90
CA HIS A 123 15.26 13.41 -2.53
C HIS A 123 15.90 14.31 -3.59
N ARG A 124 16.52 15.42 -3.16
CA ARG A 124 17.28 16.32 -4.05
C ARG A 124 18.41 15.52 -4.74
N GLY A 125 18.17 15.06 -5.96
CA GLY A 125 19.05 14.10 -6.64
C GLY A 125 18.66 13.89 -8.11
N VAL A 126 19.12 12.77 -8.68
CA VAL A 126 18.80 12.37 -10.06
C VAL A 126 17.29 12.12 -10.18
N PRO A 127 16.61 12.59 -11.24
CA PRO A 127 15.18 12.35 -11.43
C PRO A 127 14.84 10.85 -11.39
N ASP A 128 14.06 10.43 -10.38
CA ASP A 128 13.65 9.03 -10.16
C ASP A 128 12.48 8.59 -11.08
N GLY A 129 11.91 9.55 -11.82
CA GLY A 129 10.75 9.38 -12.69
C GLY A 129 9.46 9.05 -11.93
N ILE A 130 9.34 9.42 -10.67
CA ILE A 130 8.18 9.11 -9.82
C ILE A 130 7.47 10.41 -9.41
N GLU A 131 6.22 10.55 -9.85
CA GLU A 131 5.33 11.62 -9.39
C GLU A 131 4.30 11.07 -8.41
N GLN A 132 4.06 11.76 -7.30
CA GLN A 132 3.10 11.30 -6.28
C GLN A 132 2.27 12.45 -5.75
N PHE A 133 0.96 12.23 -5.65
CA PHE A 133 0.08 13.06 -4.84
C PHE A 133 -0.54 12.18 -3.76
N ASN A 134 -0.49 12.65 -2.52
CA ASN A 134 -1.03 11.93 -1.37
C ASN A 134 -2.16 12.76 -0.75
N TRP A 135 -3.30 12.12 -0.47
CA TRP A 135 -4.38 12.71 0.32
C TRP A 135 -4.22 12.26 1.78
N TYR A 136 -3.59 13.10 2.58
CA TYR A 136 -3.59 12.99 4.04
C TYR A 136 -4.82 13.66 4.63
N LYS A 137 -5.06 13.45 5.93
CA LYS A 137 -6.17 14.08 6.67
C LYS A 137 -6.37 15.57 6.35
N PRO A 138 -5.35 16.45 6.38
CA PRO A 138 -5.56 17.87 6.09
C PRO A 138 -6.00 18.17 4.65
N ASP A 139 -5.66 17.30 3.69
CA ASP A 139 -6.00 17.49 2.28
C ASP A 139 -7.48 17.22 2.00
N TRP A 140 -8.14 16.44 2.86
CA TRP A 140 -9.59 16.26 2.85
C TRP A 140 -10.34 17.44 3.48
N GLU A 141 -9.67 18.22 4.34
CA GLU A 141 -10.28 19.28 5.16
C GLU A 141 -10.12 20.68 4.54
N ASP A 142 -9.15 20.86 3.65
CA ASP A 142 -8.85 22.15 3.02
C ASP A 142 -8.61 22.01 1.50
N SER A 143 -9.52 22.56 0.70
CA SER A 143 -9.43 22.54 -0.76
C SER A 143 -8.19 23.27 -1.30
N LYS A 144 -7.58 24.18 -0.53
CA LYS A 144 -6.30 24.83 -0.86
C LYS A 144 -5.11 23.89 -0.78
N ARG A 145 -5.32 22.64 -0.40
CA ARG A 145 -4.29 21.59 -0.41
C ARG A 145 -4.49 20.58 -1.54
N ILE A 146 -5.48 20.83 -2.39
CA ILE A 146 -5.84 19.96 -3.52
C ILE A 146 -5.45 20.66 -4.83
N PRO A 147 -4.95 19.92 -5.84
CA PRO A 147 -4.77 20.42 -7.20
C PRO A 147 -6.11 20.95 -7.74
N THR A 148 -6.09 22.14 -8.33
CA THR A 148 -7.30 22.83 -8.79
C THR A 148 -8.06 21.99 -9.82
N CYS A 149 -7.33 21.28 -10.68
CA CYS A 149 -7.89 20.39 -11.70
C CYS A 149 -8.69 19.20 -11.11
N LEU A 150 -8.44 18.80 -9.86
CA LEU A 150 -9.15 17.69 -9.22
C LEU A 150 -10.34 18.11 -8.33
N GLN A 151 -10.42 19.39 -7.95
CA GLN A 151 -11.49 19.87 -7.07
C GLN A 151 -12.92 19.50 -7.55
N PRO A 152 -13.25 19.54 -8.86
CA PRO A 152 -14.56 19.15 -9.35
C PRO A 152 -14.93 17.66 -9.17
N PHE A 153 -13.95 16.79 -8.88
CA PHE A 153 -14.13 15.34 -8.79
C PHE A 153 -13.96 14.80 -7.35
N MET A 154 -13.94 15.70 -6.36
CA MET A 154 -13.73 15.32 -4.96
C MET A 154 -14.84 14.41 -4.43
N ASP A 155 -16.07 14.55 -4.92
CA ASP A 155 -17.18 13.65 -4.57
C ASP A 155 -16.88 12.20 -4.97
N GLU A 156 -16.34 11.98 -6.17
CA GLU A 156 -15.98 10.65 -6.68
C GLU A 156 -14.79 10.04 -5.91
N ILE A 157 -13.74 10.84 -5.68
CA ILE A 157 -12.53 10.39 -4.98
C ILE A 157 -12.84 10.10 -3.51
N GLU A 158 -13.57 10.98 -2.84
CA GLU A 158 -13.98 10.82 -1.45
C GLU A 158 -14.93 9.62 -1.27
N ALA A 159 -15.92 9.45 -2.16
CA ALA A 159 -16.82 8.30 -2.10
C ALA A 159 -16.06 6.97 -2.26
N PHE A 160 -15.09 6.93 -3.17
CA PHE A 160 -14.24 5.76 -3.38
C PHE A 160 -13.40 5.43 -2.13
N CYS A 161 -12.67 6.40 -1.59
CA CYS A 161 -11.88 6.19 -0.37
C CYS A 161 -12.77 5.79 0.83
N ASN A 162 -13.92 6.45 1.01
CA ASN A 162 -14.87 6.08 2.05
C ASN A 162 -15.35 4.63 1.92
N TYR A 163 -15.69 4.18 0.71
CA TYR A 163 -16.11 2.80 0.49
C TYR A 163 -14.99 1.81 0.82
N LEU A 164 -13.77 2.09 0.35
CA LEU A 164 -12.61 1.24 0.62
C LEU A 164 -12.30 1.17 2.12
N THR A 165 -12.36 2.27 2.87
CA THR A 165 -12.07 2.26 4.30
C THR A 165 -13.22 1.65 5.11
N LYS A 166 -14.46 2.06 4.86
CA LYS A 166 -15.61 1.72 5.71
C LYS A 166 -16.28 0.38 5.35
N SER A 167 -16.10 -0.12 4.13
CA SER A 167 -16.63 -1.42 3.69
C SER A 167 -15.50 -2.44 3.51
N VAL A 168 -14.54 -2.18 2.61
CA VAL A 168 -13.53 -3.18 2.25
C VAL A 168 -12.56 -3.43 3.41
N ASN A 169 -11.91 -2.38 3.91
CA ASN A 169 -10.96 -2.49 5.01
C ASN A 169 -11.64 -2.95 6.30
N ARG A 170 -12.84 -2.44 6.62
CA ARG A 170 -13.57 -2.93 7.80
C ARG A 170 -13.81 -4.43 7.76
N ARG A 171 -14.27 -4.99 6.64
CA ARG A 171 -14.45 -6.44 6.49
C ARG A 171 -13.14 -7.23 6.59
N LEU A 172 -12.05 -6.69 6.05
CA LEU A 172 -10.72 -7.29 6.23
C LEU A 172 -10.32 -7.31 7.70
N LEU A 173 -10.53 -6.20 8.42
CA LEU A 173 -10.27 -6.14 9.86
C LEU A 173 -11.18 -7.07 10.65
N THR A 174 -12.40 -7.32 10.20
CA THR A 174 -13.26 -8.38 10.76
C THR A 174 -12.66 -9.76 10.57
N LEU A 175 -12.20 -10.09 9.36
CA LEU A 175 -11.50 -11.35 9.10
C LEU A 175 -10.28 -11.50 10.00
N PHE A 176 -9.46 -10.46 10.16
CA PHE A 176 -8.26 -10.53 11.00
C PHE A 176 -8.58 -10.62 12.48
N SER A 177 -9.62 -9.92 12.94
CA SER A 177 -10.07 -10.06 14.32
C SER A 177 -10.48 -11.51 14.59
N ARG A 178 -11.24 -12.14 13.68
CA ARG A 178 -11.61 -13.56 13.79
C ARG A 178 -10.41 -14.51 13.70
N VAL A 179 -9.45 -14.26 12.81
CA VAL A 179 -8.18 -15.03 12.76
C VAL A 179 -7.46 -14.97 14.09
N LEU A 180 -7.42 -13.78 14.72
CA LEU A 180 -6.84 -13.56 16.05
C LEU A 180 -7.74 -14.06 17.19
N GLU A 181 -8.88 -14.69 16.90
CA GLU A 181 -9.87 -15.16 17.87
C GLU A 181 -10.42 -14.03 18.76
N LEU A 182 -10.47 -12.81 18.20
CA LEU A 182 -11.00 -11.59 18.82
C LEU A 182 -12.44 -11.31 18.33
N PRO A 183 -13.21 -10.45 19.04
CA PRO A 183 -14.51 -9.98 18.56
C PRO A 183 -14.43 -9.35 17.17
N ASP A 184 -15.47 -9.52 16.35
CA ASP A 184 -15.51 -9.13 14.94
C ASP A 184 -15.01 -7.70 14.65
N ASP A 185 -15.42 -6.71 15.43
CA ASP A 185 -15.04 -5.31 15.21
C ASP A 185 -13.81 -4.90 16.03
N TYR A 186 -13.07 -5.82 16.67
CA TYR A 186 -11.99 -5.48 17.59
C TYR A 186 -10.92 -4.59 16.94
N LEU A 187 -10.37 -4.99 15.79
CA LEU A 187 -9.33 -4.20 15.12
C LEU A 187 -9.88 -2.92 14.51
N TRP A 188 -11.16 -2.90 14.14
CA TRP A 188 -11.80 -1.69 13.65
C TRP A 188 -11.94 -0.65 14.77
N GLU A 189 -12.49 -1.03 15.92
CA GLU A 189 -12.78 -0.09 17.03
C GLU A 189 -11.54 0.27 17.85
N ASN A 190 -10.61 -0.67 18.03
CA ASN A 190 -9.49 -0.48 18.96
C ASN A 190 -8.19 -0.10 18.25
N VAL A 191 -8.02 -0.43 16.96
CA VAL A 191 -6.71 -0.27 16.29
C VAL A 191 -6.78 0.73 15.15
N GLN A 192 -7.71 0.56 14.22
CA GLN A 192 -7.86 1.43 13.04
C GLN A 192 -8.11 2.90 13.45
N SER A 193 -7.42 3.83 12.80
CA SER A 193 -7.73 5.25 12.95
C SER A 193 -9.01 5.63 12.20
N HIS A 194 -9.79 6.54 12.77
CA HIS A 194 -11.06 7.02 12.19
C HIS A 194 -11.01 8.52 11.87
N GLY A 195 -12.04 9.03 11.17
CA GLY A 195 -12.20 10.44 10.83
C GLY A 195 -12.43 10.66 9.34
N SER A 196 -11.51 11.38 8.70
CA SER A 196 -11.48 11.61 7.25
C SER A 196 -11.55 10.30 6.45
N PRO A 197 -11.77 10.33 5.13
CA PRO A 197 -11.84 9.12 4.31
C PRO A 197 -10.65 8.17 4.47
N THR A 198 -9.50 8.65 4.95
CA THR A 198 -8.28 7.85 5.17
C THR A 198 -7.88 7.71 6.64
N GLY A 199 -8.62 8.30 7.59
CA GLY A 199 -8.21 8.40 9.00
C GLY A 199 -6.85 9.09 9.15
N GLU A 200 -5.95 8.49 9.93
CA GLU A 200 -4.52 8.89 10.00
C GLU A 200 -3.65 8.26 8.90
N GLY A 201 -4.26 7.46 8.03
CA GLY A 201 -3.67 6.97 6.81
C GLY A 201 -3.71 8.00 5.67
N TYR A 202 -3.49 7.53 4.46
CA TYR A 202 -3.52 8.37 3.26
C TYR A 202 -3.83 7.58 2.00
N PHE A 203 -4.40 8.26 1.01
CA PHE A 203 -4.56 7.74 -0.34
C PHE A 203 -3.42 8.26 -1.20
N ARG A 204 -2.91 7.48 -2.15
CA ARG A 204 -1.81 7.86 -3.04
C ARG A 204 -2.17 7.59 -4.48
N HIS A 205 -1.95 8.60 -5.31
CA HIS A 205 -1.75 8.46 -6.74
C HIS A 205 -0.24 8.50 -6.93
N ALA A 206 0.31 7.53 -7.66
CA ALA A 206 1.71 7.52 -8.04
C ALA A 206 1.84 7.17 -9.52
N LEU A 207 2.56 7.99 -10.28
CA LEU A 207 2.91 7.75 -11.67
C LEU A 207 4.41 7.47 -11.76
N PHE A 208 4.75 6.25 -12.16
CA PHE A 208 6.12 5.83 -12.44
C PHE A 208 6.33 5.93 -13.94
N ARG A 209 7.17 6.87 -14.36
CA ARG A 209 7.61 7.00 -15.75
C ARG A 209 8.84 6.15 -16.05
N PRO A 210 9.09 5.81 -17.32
CA PRO A 210 10.39 5.37 -17.76
C PRO A 210 11.48 6.36 -17.31
N VAL A 211 12.62 5.82 -16.89
CA VAL A 211 13.78 6.64 -16.47
C VAL A 211 14.88 6.54 -17.50
N GLU A 212 15.79 7.51 -17.49
CA GLU A 212 17.00 7.43 -18.30
C GLU A 212 17.85 6.22 -17.91
N LYS A 213 18.58 5.68 -18.89
CA LYS A 213 19.47 4.53 -18.69
C LYS A 213 20.51 4.77 -17.59
N SER A 214 21.03 5.99 -17.49
CA SER A 214 21.96 6.42 -16.43
C SER A 214 21.38 6.23 -15.03
N THR A 215 20.11 6.58 -14.83
CA THR A 215 19.39 6.43 -13.56
C THR A 215 19.12 4.97 -13.25
N GLU A 216 18.73 4.19 -14.26
CA GLU A 216 18.55 2.74 -14.12
C GLU A 216 19.85 2.05 -13.72
N GLU A 217 20.97 2.39 -14.36
CA GLU A 217 22.29 1.82 -14.07
C GLU A 217 22.76 2.21 -12.66
N ALA A 218 22.61 3.48 -12.26
CA ALA A 218 22.98 3.98 -10.94
C ALA A 218 22.19 3.31 -9.80
N SER A 219 20.90 3.05 -10.02
CA SER A 219 20.02 2.38 -9.08
C SER A 219 20.05 0.84 -9.18
N LYS A 220 20.77 0.28 -10.16
CA LYS A 220 20.75 -1.15 -10.50
C LYS A 220 19.33 -1.68 -10.78
N GLY A 221 18.48 -0.83 -11.36
CA GLY A 221 17.08 -1.12 -11.68
C GLY A 221 16.09 -0.94 -10.51
N LEU A 222 16.54 -0.54 -9.32
CA LEU A 222 15.65 -0.22 -8.21
C LEU A 222 14.95 1.12 -8.43
N ARG A 223 13.63 1.13 -8.30
CA ARG A 223 12.82 2.36 -8.26
C ARG A 223 12.48 2.74 -6.81
N MET A 224 12.34 1.75 -5.93
CA MET A 224 12.20 1.93 -4.48
C MET A 224 12.88 0.76 -3.78
N HIS A 225 13.62 1.02 -2.70
CA HIS A 225 14.28 -0.03 -1.90
C HIS A 225 13.28 -1.03 -1.30
N GLY A 226 13.80 -2.19 -0.90
CA GLY A 226 13.08 -3.13 -0.04
C GLY A 226 12.58 -2.44 1.24
N HIS A 227 11.27 -2.41 1.44
CA HIS A 227 10.62 -1.81 2.60
C HIS A 227 9.37 -2.57 3.01
N THR A 228 8.82 -2.18 4.15
CA THR A 228 7.49 -2.56 4.60
C THR A 228 6.70 -1.29 4.77
N ASP A 229 5.40 -1.31 4.48
CA ASP A 229 4.56 -0.19 4.87
C ASP A 229 4.45 -0.11 6.39
N PHE A 230 4.11 1.07 6.87
CA PHE A 230 4.01 1.40 8.30
C PHE A 230 2.55 1.61 8.74
N GLY A 231 1.58 1.21 7.92
CA GLY A 231 0.16 1.26 8.24
C GLY A 231 -0.37 -0.05 8.84
N LEU A 232 -1.70 -0.11 9.01
CA LEU A 232 -2.43 -1.31 9.41
C LEU A 232 -2.72 -2.22 8.21
N THR A 233 -3.25 -1.67 7.12
CA THR A 233 -3.45 -2.37 5.84
C THR A 233 -3.11 -1.45 4.68
N THR A 234 -2.63 -2.04 3.58
CA THR A 234 -2.40 -1.33 2.32
C THR A 234 -3.25 -1.99 1.24
N LEU A 235 -4.18 -1.22 0.65
CA LEU A 235 -4.97 -1.64 -0.50
C LEU A 235 -4.34 -1.07 -1.77
N LEU A 236 -3.65 -1.93 -2.53
CA LEU A 236 -3.05 -1.60 -3.81
C LEU A 236 -3.88 -2.21 -4.95
N PHE A 237 -4.28 -1.37 -5.90
CA PHE A 237 -5.09 -1.78 -7.03
C PHE A 237 -4.26 -2.37 -8.17
N SER A 238 -4.85 -3.35 -8.86
CA SER A 238 -4.22 -4.04 -9.98
C SER A 238 -4.01 -3.12 -11.17
N VAL A 239 -2.78 -3.11 -11.68
CA VAL A 239 -2.45 -2.52 -12.98
C VAL A 239 -1.57 -3.49 -13.74
N PRO A 240 -1.72 -3.59 -15.07
CA PRO A 240 -1.02 -4.58 -15.89
C PRO A 240 0.45 -4.23 -16.14
N ILE A 241 1.15 -3.53 -15.23
CA ILE A 241 2.59 -3.28 -15.26
C ILE A 241 3.28 -3.87 -14.03
N SER A 242 4.18 -4.83 -14.27
CA SER A 242 4.83 -5.62 -13.23
C SER A 242 6.10 -4.96 -12.72
N CYS A 243 5.99 -4.02 -11.77
CA CYS A 243 7.15 -3.42 -11.09
C CYS A 243 7.32 -3.87 -9.64
N LEU A 244 6.24 -4.33 -9.01
CA LEU A 244 6.25 -4.69 -7.59
C LEU A 244 6.87 -6.07 -7.41
N GLN A 245 7.82 -6.17 -6.49
CA GLN A 245 8.42 -7.44 -6.10
C GLN A 245 8.27 -7.68 -4.60
N ILE A 246 8.11 -8.95 -4.22
CA ILE A 246 8.04 -9.41 -2.83
C ILE A 246 9.24 -10.29 -2.52
N TRP A 247 9.69 -10.26 -1.26
CA TRP A 247 10.76 -11.11 -0.77
C TRP A 247 10.20 -12.49 -0.37
N GLY A 248 10.59 -13.52 -1.11
CA GLY A 248 10.24 -14.90 -0.83
C GLY A 248 10.96 -15.47 0.39
N ARG A 249 10.44 -16.58 0.89
CA ARG A 249 11.06 -17.34 2.01
C ARG A 249 12.41 -17.93 1.65
N ASP A 250 12.71 -18.09 0.36
CA ASP A 250 13.99 -18.54 -0.17
C ASP A 250 14.99 -17.38 -0.40
N GLU A 251 14.68 -16.20 0.16
CA GLU A 251 15.52 -15.01 0.10
C GLU A 251 15.77 -14.50 -1.32
N LYS A 252 14.70 -14.50 -2.13
CA LYS A 252 14.71 -13.96 -3.49
C LYS A 252 13.52 -13.04 -3.75
N TRP A 253 13.71 -12.14 -4.71
CA TRP A 253 12.69 -11.22 -5.18
C TRP A 253 11.83 -11.84 -6.28
N TYR A 254 10.51 -11.84 -6.11
CA TYR A 254 9.53 -12.31 -7.10
C TYR A 254 8.58 -11.20 -7.50
N TYR A 255 8.28 -11.08 -8.80
CA TYR A 255 7.28 -10.13 -9.28
C TYR A 255 5.88 -10.53 -8.83
N ILE A 256 5.03 -9.52 -8.63
CA ILE A 256 3.59 -9.71 -8.42
C ILE A 256 2.82 -8.78 -9.34
N VAL A 257 1.68 -9.28 -9.84
CA VAL A 257 0.81 -8.53 -10.75
C VAL A 257 -0.06 -7.51 -9.97
N SER A 258 -0.22 -7.68 -8.64
CA SER A 258 -0.79 -6.72 -7.65
C SER A 258 -1.01 -7.42 -6.29
N GLY A 259 -1.61 -6.75 -5.29
CA GLY A 259 -2.03 -7.39 -4.03
C GLY A 259 -2.06 -6.45 -2.82
N GLY A 260 -2.92 -6.74 -1.84
CA GLY A 260 -2.97 -6.05 -0.54
C GLY A 260 -2.05 -6.69 0.52
N HIS A 261 -1.64 -5.91 1.52
CA HIS A 261 -0.61 -6.29 2.50
C HIS A 261 -1.19 -6.62 3.88
N PHE A 262 -0.68 -7.66 4.55
CA PHE A 262 -1.13 -8.04 5.91
C PHE A 262 0.00 -8.49 6.85
N LYS A 263 0.97 -9.27 6.36
CA LYS A 263 2.30 -9.27 6.99
C LYS A 263 2.97 -7.98 6.52
N ALA A 264 3.87 -7.43 7.33
CA ALA A 264 4.80 -6.40 6.86
C ALA A 264 5.75 -7.03 5.82
N THR A 265 5.21 -7.33 4.65
CA THR A 265 5.89 -8.09 3.61
C THR A 265 6.88 -7.15 2.99
N ARG A 266 8.14 -7.58 3.02
CA ARG A 266 9.24 -6.87 2.39
C ARG A 266 8.95 -6.84 0.90
N HIS A 267 8.75 -5.65 0.39
CA HIS A 267 8.47 -5.40 -1.01
C HIS A 267 9.32 -4.26 -1.51
N ARG A 268 9.53 -4.23 -2.83
CA ARG A 268 10.29 -3.17 -3.50
C ARG A 268 9.64 -2.84 -4.84
N VAL A 269 10.02 -1.69 -5.39
CA VAL A 269 9.66 -1.37 -6.78
C VAL A 269 10.91 -1.53 -7.63
N PHE A 270 10.85 -2.41 -8.60
CA PHE A 270 11.93 -2.71 -9.53
C PHE A 270 11.55 -2.27 -10.95
N LYS A 271 12.52 -2.19 -11.85
CA LYS A 271 12.23 -1.97 -13.27
C LYS A 271 11.28 -3.06 -13.78
N PRO A 272 10.35 -2.72 -14.68
CA PRO A 272 9.43 -3.70 -15.22
C PRO A 272 10.15 -4.70 -16.15
N PRO A 273 9.49 -5.81 -16.52
CA PRO A 273 9.90 -6.67 -17.62
C PRO A 273 10.27 -5.88 -18.89
N VAL A 274 11.11 -6.49 -19.75
CA VAL A 274 11.69 -5.84 -20.94
C VAL A 274 10.64 -5.26 -21.87
N ASP A 275 9.52 -5.96 -22.04
CA ASP A 275 8.39 -5.56 -22.88
C ASP A 275 7.54 -4.41 -22.31
N GLN A 276 7.86 -3.96 -21.09
CA GLN A 276 7.14 -2.91 -20.38
C GLN A 276 8.04 -1.72 -19.99
N LEU A 277 9.33 -1.72 -20.34
CA LEU A 277 10.30 -0.66 -19.95
C LEU A 277 9.90 0.74 -20.41
N GLN A 278 9.15 0.85 -21.50
CA GLN A 278 8.69 2.13 -22.07
C GLN A 278 7.27 2.51 -21.63
N SER A 279 6.64 1.70 -20.78
CA SER A 279 5.28 1.95 -20.28
C SER A 279 5.32 2.76 -18.99
N GLU A 280 4.38 3.69 -18.86
CA GLU A 280 4.10 4.32 -17.57
C GLU A 280 3.30 3.36 -16.67
N ARG A 281 3.60 3.38 -15.36
CA ARG A 281 2.81 2.65 -14.36
C ARG A 281 2.13 3.66 -13.45
N LEU A 282 0.81 3.78 -13.62
CA LEU A 282 -0.04 4.50 -12.68
C LEU A 282 -0.44 3.57 -11.53
N SER A 283 -0.45 4.07 -10.30
CA SER A 283 -0.70 3.29 -9.10
C SER A 283 -1.63 4.05 -8.17
N LEU A 284 -2.70 3.38 -7.73
CA LEU A 284 -3.59 3.85 -6.69
C LEU A 284 -3.34 3.01 -5.44
N VAL A 285 -3.14 3.65 -4.30
CA VAL A 285 -2.85 2.94 -3.05
C VAL A 285 -3.56 3.62 -1.88
N LEU A 286 -4.38 2.87 -1.14
CA LEU A 286 -4.97 3.33 0.12
C LEU A 286 -4.21 2.71 1.29
N PHE A 287 -3.50 3.55 2.04
CA PHE A 287 -2.80 3.16 3.26
C PHE A 287 -3.71 3.46 4.45
N ASN A 288 -4.27 2.43 5.07
CA ASN A 288 -5.00 2.58 6.33
C ASN A 288 -4.00 2.56 7.48
N SER A 289 -4.13 3.44 8.46
CA SER A 289 -3.24 3.50 9.63
C SER A 289 -3.97 3.18 10.92
N SER A 290 -3.27 2.61 11.90
CA SER A 290 -3.78 2.55 13.27
C SER A 290 -3.74 3.93 13.93
N VAL A 291 -4.40 4.08 15.08
CA VAL A 291 -4.36 5.30 15.89
C VAL A 291 -2.91 5.73 16.16
N GLY A 292 -2.57 6.99 15.87
CA GLY A 292 -1.17 7.44 15.84
C GLY A 292 -0.45 7.34 17.18
N ASP A 293 -1.17 7.61 18.26
CA ASP A 293 -0.57 7.62 19.61
C ASP A 293 -0.63 6.23 20.27
N MET A 294 -1.13 5.21 19.56
CA MET A 294 -1.10 3.83 20.01
C MET A 294 0.35 3.30 20.04
N PRO A 295 0.82 2.73 21.16
CA PRO A 295 2.09 2.02 21.22
C PRO A 295 2.08 0.79 20.30
N MET A 296 3.14 0.59 19.52
CA MET A 296 3.30 -0.58 18.65
C MET A 296 3.60 -1.84 19.47
N SER A 297 2.55 -2.47 20.00
CA SER A 297 2.61 -3.66 20.85
C SER A 297 1.75 -4.80 20.30
N PRO A 298 2.06 -6.07 20.61
CA PRO A 298 1.21 -7.20 20.25
C PRO A 298 -0.20 -7.06 20.82
N ALA A 299 -1.20 -7.60 20.11
CA ALA A 299 -2.57 -7.70 20.60
C ALA A 299 -2.66 -8.77 21.71
N THR A 300 -2.31 -8.41 22.93
CA THR A 300 -2.25 -9.33 24.09
C THR A 300 -3.61 -9.94 24.45
N ASP A 301 -4.70 -9.30 24.05
CA ASP A 301 -6.06 -9.78 24.29
C ASP A 301 -6.46 -10.93 23.35
N SER A 302 -5.67 -11.21 22.30
CA SER A 302 -5.93 -12.28 21.35
C SER A 302 -5.72 -13.65 21.98
N PRO A 303 -6.75 -14.52 22.04
CA PRO A 303 -6.60 -15.90 22.51
C PRO A 303 -5.62 -16.72 21.66
N LEU A 304 -5.57 -16.45 20.35
CA LEU A 304 -4.58 -17.03 19.45
C LEU A 304 -3.16 -16.68 19.89
N ILE A 305 -2.87 -15.40 20.11
CA ILE A 305 -1.53 -14.93 20.50
C ILE A 305 -1.15 -15.43 21.90
N GLN A 306 -2.09 -15.50 22.84
CA GLN A 306 -1.84 -16.07 24.17
C GLN A 306 -1.46 -17.55 24.09
N ARG A 307 -2.10 -18.30 23.17
CA ARG A 307 -1.89 -19.74 23.01
C ARG A 307 -0.64 -20.09 22.18
N GLU A 308 -0.43 -19.41 21.06
CA GLU A 308 0.60 -19.74 20.06
C GLU A 308 1.85 -18.84 20.18
N GLY A 309 1.75 -17.72 20.90
CA GLY A 309 2.82 -16.73 21.01
C GLY A 309 2.98 -15.88 19.75
N CYS A 310 4.04 -15.06 19.73
CA CYS A 310 4.41 -14.22 18.60
C CYS A 310 5.62 -14.80 17.87
N ILE A 311 5.68 -14.61 16.55
CA ILE A 311 6.75 -15.13 15.69
C ILE A 311 8.03 -14.30 15.88
N GLU A 312 9.13 -14.97 16.25
CA GLU A 312 10.44 -14.32 16.46
C GLU A 312 11.27 -14.13 15.19
N GLU A 313 10.89 -14.80 14.10
CA GLU A 313 11.63 -14.84 12.83
C GLU A 313 11.75 -13.46 12.16
N GLN A 314 10.83 -12.53 12.44
CA GLN A 314 10.78 -11.23 11.75
C GLN A 314 11.77 -10.17 12.26
N GLY A 315 12.66 -10.52 13.19
CA GLY A 315 13.67 -9.62 13.75
C GLY A 315 13.10 -8.51 14.65
N ILE A 316 12.05 -7.80 14.20
CA ILE A 316 11.49 -6.66 14.91
C ILE A 316 10.78 -7.07 16.21
N TYR A 317 10.10 -8.21 16.27
CA TYR A 317 9.50 -8.68 17.52
C TYR A 317 10.58 -9.02 18.57
N LYS A 318 11.73 -9.54 18.13
CA LYS A 318 12.89 -9.77 19.01
C LYS A 318 13.43 -8.45 19.54
N GLU A 319 13.51 -7.42 18.72
CA GLU A 319 13.91 -6.08 19.17
C GLU A 319 12.87 -5.43 20.09
N TYR A 320 11.57 -5.62 19.84
CA TYR A 320 10.49 -5.23 20.76
C TYR A 320 10.67 -5.89 22.14
N LYS A 321 10.92 -7.20 22.20
CA LYS A 321 11.16 -7.90 23.49
C LYS A 321 12.38 -7.33 24.22
N LYS A 322 13.47 -7.06 23.52
CA LYS A 322 14.68 -6.43 24.10
C LYS A 322 14.37 -5.02 24.63
N GLN A 323 13.62 -4.24 23.87
CA GLN A 323 13.18 -2.89 24.26
C GLN A 323 12.39 -2.94 25.56
N MET A 324 11.37 -3.80 25.63
CA MET A 324 10.55 -4.01 26.82
C MET A 324 11.37 -4.50 28.02
N ALA A 325 12.27 -5.47 27.83
CA ALA A 325 13.15 -5.97 28.89
C ALA A 325 14.11 -4.88 29.44
N SER A 326 14.44 -3.88 28.62
CA SER A 326 15.25 -2.74 29.04
C SER A 326 14.46 -1.62 29.75
N GLY A 327 13.14 -1.77 29.89
CA GLY A 327 12.27 -0.74 30.48
C GLY A 327 12.10 0.52 29.62
N ARG A 328 12.54 0.48 28.36
CA ARG A 328 12.39 1.59 27.42
C ARG A 328 11.01 1.55 26.74
N PRO A 329 10.41 2.72 26.44
CA PRO A 329 9.13 2.75 25.74
C PRO A 329 9.26 2.19 24.32
N VAL A 330 8.17 1.60 23.83
CA VAL A 330 8.02 1.20 22.44
C VAL A 330 7.47 2.38 21.64
N PRO A 331 7.87 2.54 20.37
CA PRO A 331 7.37 3.64 19.54
C PRO A 331 5.86 3.57 19.39
N THR A 332 5.22 4.72 19.36
CA THR A 332 3.84 4.82 18.86
C THR A 332 3.81 4.63 17.34
N ASN A 333 2.64 4.32 16.77
CA ASN A 333 2.50 4.21 15.32
C ASN A 333 2.92 5.51 14.59
N ARG A 334 2.59 6.68 15.14
CA ARG A 334 3.02 7.99 14.63
C ARG A 334 4.54 8.11 14.62
N GLN A 335 5.20 7.82 15.75
CA GLN A 335 6.66 7.88 15.86
C GLN A 335 7.33 6.92 14.88
N TRP A 336 6.83 5.69 14.80
CA TRP A 336 7.32 4.67 13.87
C TRP A 336 7.24 5.17 12.42
N ARG A 337 6.08 5.68 12.00
CA ARG A 337 5.85 6.27 10.68
C ARG A 337 6.79 7.44 10.39
N GLU A 338 6.91 8.41 11.30
CA GLU A 338 7.72 9.61 11.11
C GLU A 338 9.22 9.29 11.01
N ILE A 339 9.71 8.33 11.80
CA ILE A 339 11.09 7.87 11.70
C ILE A 339 11.32 7.13 10.38
N GLN A 340 10.41 6.25 9.96
CA GLN A 340 10.54 5.58 8.65
C GLN A 340 10.56 6.59 7.49
N ILE A 341 9.68 7.58 7.49
CA ILE A 341 9.63 8.61 6.44
C ILE A 341 10.92 9.43 6.42
N SER A 342 11.43 9.85 7.58
CA SER A 342 12.62 10.70 7.68
C SER A 342 13.94 9.96 7.41
N THR A 343 13.97 8.64 7.54
CA THR A 343 15.18 7.81 7.34
C THR A 343 15.18 7.01 6.04
N ALA A 344 14.13 7.13 5.24
CA ALA A 344 14.09 6.60 3.88
C ALA A 344 15.17 7.28 3.02
N THR A 345 15.85 6.50 2.19
CA THR A 345 16.88 6.99 1.27
C THR A 345 16.50 6.67 -0.16
N ASP A 346 16.96 7.51 -1.09
CA ASP A 346 16.81 7.25 -2.52
C ASP A 346 17.65 6.03 -2.94
N PRO A 347 17.23 5.20 -3.91
CA PRO A 347 18.08 4.17 -4.51
C PRO A 347 19.45 4.65 -5.00
N THR A 348 19.55 5.89 -5.48
CA THR A 348 20.77 6.49 -6.00
C THR A 348 21.67 7.14 -4.95
N ASP A 349 21.26 7.19 -3.67
CA ASP A 349 22.04 7.77 -2.58
C ASP A 349 23.25 6.89 -2.19
N THR A 350 24.38 7.10 -2.86
CA THR A 350 25.63 6.37 -2.61
C THR A 350 26.32 6.75 -1.29
N THR A 351 25.94 7.88 -0.67
CA THR A 351 26.54 8.33 0.60
C THR A 351 26.01 7.50 1.75
N HIS A 352 24.69 7.30 1.77
CA HIS A 352 24.02 6.54 2.81
C HIS A 352 23.91 5.05 2.48
N ASN A 353 23.62 4.68 1.23
CA ASN A 353 23.44 3.28 0.81
C ASN A 353 24.79 2.55 0.66
N ARG A 354 25.53 2.40 1.75
CA ARG A 354 26.78 1.66 1.82
C ARG A 354 26.95 0.97 3.17
N VAL A 355 27.75 -0.10 3.15
CA VAL A 355 28.08 -0.88 4.34
C VAL A 355 28.77 0.01 5.37
N GLY A 356 28.29 -0.04 6.62
CA GLY A 356 28.79 0.77 7.73
C GLY A 356 28.09 2.12 7.92
N VAL A 357 27.15 2.48 7.04
CA VAL A 357 26.26 3.63 7.23
C VAL A 357 24.82 3.15 7.41
N HIS A 358 24.08 2.95 6.31
CA HIS A 358 22.71 2.45 6.33
C HIS A 358 22.60 0.99 5.88
N GLN A 359 23.70 0.36 5.46
CA GLN A 359 23.74 -1.06 5.11
C GLN A 359 24.68 -1.85 6.03
N VAL A 360 24.38 -3.14 6.18
CA VAL A 360 25.15 -4.12 6.95
C VAL A 360 25.23 -5.43 6.15
N VAL A 361 26.19 -6.29 6.48
CA VAL A 361 26.27 -7.64 5.93
C VAL A 361 25.77 -8.63 6.97
N ILE A 362 24.73 -9.39 6.63
CA ILE A 362 24.14 -10.43 7.47
C ILE A 362 24.08 -11.70 6.62
N ASP A 363 24.70 -12.79 7.10
CA ASP A 363 24.76 -14.08 6.41
C ASP A 363 25.23 -13.98 4.94
N GLY A 364 26.16 -13.07 4.68
CA GLY A 364 26.72 -12.82 3.34
C GLY A 364 25.86 -11.93 2.43
N GLN A 365 24.69 -11.49 2.88
CA GLN A 365 23.80 -10.60 2.13
C GLN A 365 23.89 -9.15 2.63
N ILE A 366 23.82 -8.20 1.71
CA ILE A 366 23.74 -6.78 2.05
C ILE A 366 22.29 -6.47 2.41
N MET A 367 22.09 -5.95 3.62
CA MET A 367 20.80 -5.56 4.15
C MET A 367 20.83 -4.07 4.50
N HIS A 368 19.73 -3.36 4.28
CA HIS A 368 19.51 -2.07 4.94
C HIS A 368 19.27 -2.30 6.43
N GLN A 369 19.95 -1.52 7.26
CA GLN A 369 19.67 -1.44 8.69
C GLN A 369 19.19 -0.04 9.04
N ARG A 370 18.12 0.03 9.85
CA ARG A 370 17.63 1.26 10.46
C ARG A 370 17.40 1.02 11.94
N GLU A 371 17.38 2.09 12.73
CA GLU A 371 17.07 2.02 14.15
C GLU A 371 15.93 2.99 14.47
N TYR A 372 14.86 2.45 15.05
CA TYR A 372 13.65 3.18 15.37
C TYR A 372 13.43 3.14 16.88
N LEU A 373 13.76 4.24 17.56
CA LEU A 373 13.74 4.36 19.03
C LEU A 373 14.45 3.19 19.76
N GLY A 374 15.61 2.76 19.26
CA GLY A 374 16.38 1.66 19.86
C GLY A 374 16.03 0.27 19.33
N MET A 375 15.03 0.13 18.46
CA MET A 375 14.69 -1.14 17.81
C MET A 375 15.31 -1.20 16.42
N LYS A 376 16.14 -2.23 16.18
CA LYS A 376 16.81 -2.42 14.89
C LYS A 376 15.89 -3.09 13.88
N VAL A 377 15.77 -2.49 12.71
CA VAL A 377 15.03 -3.05 11.57
C VAL A 377 16.00 -3.35 10.45
N VAL A 378 15.89 -4.56 9.91
CA VAL A 378 16.75 -5.06 8.84
C VAL A 378 15.88 -5.44 7.64
N LEU A 379 16.22 -4.91 6.47
CA LEU A 379 15.47 -5.07 5.22
C LEU A 379 16.42 -5.49 4.09
N PRO A 380 16.01 -6.39 3.18
CA PRO A 380 16.81 -6.76 2.01
C PRO A 380 16.98 -5.57 1.06
N VAL A 381 18.15 -5.49 0.42
CA VAL A 381 18.45 -4.50 -0.63
C VAL A 381 17.87 -4.94 -1.98
#